data_AF-A0A8H7NMG5-F1
#
_entry.id   AF-A0A8H7NMG5-F1
#
_cell.length_a   1.000
_cell.length_b   1.000
_cell.length_c   1.000
_cell.angle_alpha   90.00
_cell.angle_beta   90.00
_cell.angle_gamma   90.00
#
_symmetry.space_group_name_H-M   'P 1'
#
loop_
_entity.id
_entity.type
_entity.pdbx_description
1 polymer ?
#
loop_
_entity_poly.entity_id
_entity_poly.type
_entity_poly.pdbx_seq_one_letter_code
_entity_poly.pdbx_strand_id
1 'polypeptide(L)'
;MSFIAKPRQSTMAAGDLLPAKRRFGLINYIRRPDSTAQENANRKWYMWRAVDKFYIQEGRPGQPRKVRYQTPKPDLVQWWIWEAIQQKITKELPASK
;
A
#
# COMPACT_ATOMS: atom_id res chain seq x y z
N MET A 1 -24.57 7.41 21.75
CA MET A 1 -24.06 7.61 20.39
C MET A 1 -24.02 9.11 20.11
N SER A 2 -22.88 9.73 19.78
CA SER A 2 -22.92 11.16 19.40
C SER A 2 -23.64 11.28 18.07
N PHE A 3 -24.71 12.06 18.03
CA PHE A 3 -25.46 12.39 16.79
C PHE A 3 -24.58 13.13 15.76
N ILE A 4 -23.46 13.67 16.22
CA ILE A 4 -22.44 14.31 15.39
C ILE A 4 -21.44 13.22 14.98
N ALA A 5 -21.39 12.92 13.69
CA ALA A 5 -20.51 11.94 13.04
C ALA A 5 -19.01 12.32 13.07
N LYS A 6 -18.56 13.08 14.07
CA LYS A 6 -17.14 13.41 14.23
C LYS A 6 -16.34 12.12 14.42
N PRO A 7 -15.35 11.83 13.57
CA PRO A 7 -14.48 10.68 13.76
C PRO A 7 -13.77 10.85 15.10
N ARG A 8 -13.92 9.86 15.99
CA ARG A 8 -13.21 9.84 17.28
C ARG A 8 -11.79 9.37 17.00
N GLN A 9 -10.81 10.24 17.23
CA GLN A 9 -9.40 9.90 17.08
C GLN A 9 -8.75 9.73 18.44
N SER A 10 -7.87 8.73 18.55
CA SER A 10 -6.96 8.53 19.67
C SER A 10 -5.54 8.71 19.17
N THR A 11 -4.75 9.50 19.89
CA THR A 11 -3.32 9.66 19.62
C THR A 11 -2.53 8.71 20.52
N MET A 12 -1.43 8.16 20.00
CA MET A 12 -0.52 7.31 20.76
C MET A 12 0.91 7.48 20.26
N ALA A 13 1.87 7.15 21.11
CA ALA A 13 3.28 7.14 20.71
C ALA A 13 3.59 5.93 19.84
N ALA A 14 4.42 6.11 18.81
CA ALA A 14 4.87 5.00 17.96
C ALA A 14 5.70 3.96 18.74
N GLY A 15 6.41 4.38 19.79
CA GLY A 15 7.18 3.50 20.67
C GLY A 15 6.33 2.54 21.53
N ASP A 16 5.02 2.78 21.64
CA ASP A 16 4.10 1.88 22.33
C ASP A 16 3.69 0.67 21.47
N LEU A 17 4.11 0.64 20.21
CA LEU A 17 3.83 -0.46 19.28
C LEU A 17 4.95 -1.51 19.32
N LEU A 18 4.53 -2.75 19.52
CA LEU A 18 5.39 -3.93 19.46
C LEU A 18 5.15 -4.64 18.12
N PRO A 19 6.21 -5.07 17.41
CA PRO A 19 6.07 -5.85 16.20
C PRO A 19 5.40 -7.19 16.53
N ALA A 20 4.48 -7.62 15.67
CA ALA A 20 3.75 -8.87 15.82
C ALA A 20 3.48 -9.50 14.47
N LYS A 21 3.38 -10.84 14.44
CA LYS A 21 2.91 -11.58 13.26
C LYS A 21 1.72 -12.43 13.67
N ARG A 22 0.50 -11.90 13.46
CA ARG A 22 -0.75 -12.61 13.79
C ARG A 22 -1.71 -12.58 12.61
N ARG A 23 -2.71 -13.48 12.62
CA ARG A 23 -3.76 -13.61 11.59
C ARG A 23 -3.18 -13.62 10.17
N PHE A 24 -2.24 -14.52 9.90
CA PHE A 24 -1.60 -14.67 8.58
C PHE A 24 -0.95 -13.38 8.03
N GLY A 25 -0.48 -12.49 8.91
CA GLY A 25 0.15 -11.23 8.51
C GLY A 25 -0.82 -10.05 8.33
N LEU A 26 -2.09 -10.22 8.70
CA LEU A 26 -3.04 -9.10 8.79
C LEU A 26 -2.78 -8.19 9.98
N ILE A 27 -1.96 -8.62 10.94
CA ILE A 27 -1.57 -7.82 12.10
C ILE A 27 -0.05 -7.81 12.14
N ASN A 28 0.51 -6.62 11.96
CA ASN A 28 1.95 -6.35 11.93
C ASN A 28 2.44 -5.72 13.24
N TYR A 29 1.56 -5.01 13.95
CA TYR A 29 1.89 -4.33 15.19
C TYR A 29 0.78 -4.52 16.22
N ILE A 30 1.17 -4.59 17.48
CA ILE A 30 0.27 -4.66 18.63
C ILE A 30 0.70 -3.59 19.63
N ARG A 31 -0.27 -2.89 20.21
CA ARG A 31 0.01 -1.92 21.26
C ARG A 31 0.40 -2.63 22.55
N ARG A 32 1.33 -2.05 23.31
CA ARG A 32 1.71 -2.59 24.62
C ARG A 32 0.45 -2.81 25.49
N PRO A 33 0.33 -3.98 26.15
CA PRO A 33 -0.85 -4.30 26.96
C PRO A 33 -1.10 -3.27 28.06
N ASP A 34 -0.04 -2.76 28.70
CA ASP A 34 -0.13 -1.77 29.79
C ASP A 34 -0.74 -0.45 29.32
N SER A 35 -0.25 0.09 28.19
CA SER A 35 -0.75 1.32 27.55
C SER A 35 -2.23 1.18 27.16
N THR A 36 -2.61 0.00 26.66
CA THR A 36 -4.00 -0.30 26.27
C THR A 36 -4.94 -0.41 27.47
N ALA A 37 -4.48 -0.99 28.58
CA ALA A 37 -5.26 -1.10 29.80
C ALA A 37 -5.51 0.28 30.43
N GLN A 38 -4.47 1.11 30.50
CA GLN A 38 -4.55 2.47 31.04
C GLN A 38 -5.51 3.35 30.22
N GLU A 39 -5.46 3.27 28.89
CA GLU A 39 -6.37 4.04 28.04
C GLU A 39 -7.82 3.58 28.18
N ASN A 40 -8.06 2.27 28.34
CA ASN A 40 -9.41 1.76 28.60
C ASN A 40 -9.97 2.18 29.96
N ALA A 41 -9.12 2.29 30.99
CA ALA A 41 -9.53 2.78 32.31
C ALA A 41 -9.95 4.26 32.28
N ASN A 42 -9.29 5.08 31.47
CA ASN A 42 -9.61 6.50 31.32
C ASN A 42 -10.81 6.76 30.38
N ARG A 43 -11.27 5.75 29.65
CA ARG A 43 -12.39 5.87 28.70
C ARG A 43 -13.72 5.80 29.43
N LYS A 44 -14.64 6.66 29.00
CA LYS A 44 -16.02 6.66 29.51
C LYS A 44 -16.74 5.39 29.05
N TRP A 45 -17.73 4.93 29.82
CA TRP A 45 -18.49 3.70 29.56
C TRP A 45 -19.10 3.60 28.15
N TYR A 46 -19.43 4.73 27.53
CA TYR A 46 -20.01 4.81 26.19
C TYR A 46 -18.97 4.83 25.06
N MET A 47 -17.67 4.76 25.37
CA MET A 47 -16.61 4.68 24.38
C MET A 47 -16.26 3.22 24.11
N TRP A 48 -15.98 2.91 22.84
CA TRP A 48 -15.42 1.62 22.46
C TRP A 48 -14.05 1.40 23.11
N ARG A 49 -13.64 0.14 23.22
CA ARG A 49 -12.30 -0.21 23.72
C ARG A 49 -11.20 0.34 22.82
N ALA A 50 -10.04 0.59 23.40
CA ALA A 50 -8.85 1.01 22.67
C ALA A 50 -8.44 -0.07 21.66
N VAL A 51 -8.07 0.39 20.45
CA VAL A 51 -7.56 -0.50 19.41
C VAL A 51 -6.17 -0.97 19.82
N ASP A 52 -5.96 -2.28 19.83
CA ASP A 52 -4.73 -2.92 20.26
C ASP A 52 -3.95 -3.56 19.11
N LYS A 53 -4.58 -3.81 17.96
CA LYS A 53 -3.99 -4.52 16.81
C LYS A 53 -3.99 -3.61 15.59
N PHE A 54 -2.84 -3.53 14.92
CA PHE A 54 -2.62 -2.65 13.79
C PHE A 54 -1.99 -3.39 12.61
N TYR A 55 -2.42 -3.00 11.42
CA TYR A 55 -1.74 -3.30 10.17
C TYR A 55 -1.14 -2.00 9.64
N ILE A 56 0.14 -1.78 9.93
CA ILE A 56 0.86 -0.63 9.40
C ILE A 56 1.40 -1.04 8.03
N GLN A 57 0.93 -0.34 7.01
CA GLN A 57 1.41 -0.55 5.65
C GLN A 57 2.84 -0.02 5.55
N GLU A 58 3.75 -0.88 5.12
CA GLU A 58 5.12 -0.51 4.75
C GLU A 58 5.07 0.26 3.41
N GLY A 59 4.68 1.53 3.49
CA GLY A 59 4.70 2.45 2.37
C GLY A 59 5.27 3.78 2.83
N ARG A 60 6.14 4.39 2.04
CA ARG A 60 6.56 5.77 2.31
C ARG A 60 5.33 6.67 2.22
N PRO A 61 5.04 7.52 3.23
CA PRO A 61 3.96 8.49 3.12
C PRO A 61 4.20 9.35 1.87
N GLY A 62 3.21 9.40 0.97
CA GLY A 62 3.28 10.16 -0.27
C GLY A 62 3.77 9.40 -1.52
N GLN A 63 4.17 8.13 -1.43
CA GLN A 63 4.46 7.33 -2.63
C GLN A 63 3.24 6.48 -3.01
N PRO A 64 2.58 6.76 -4.15
CA PRO A 64 1.54 5.86 -4.66
C PRO A 64 2.20 4.53 -4.98
N ARG A 65 1.69 3.45 -4.37
CA ARG A 65 2.10 2.09 -4.70
C ARG A 65 1.87 1.88 -6.19
N LYS A 66 2.94 1.68 -6.97
CA LYS A 66 2.82 1.38 -8.40
C LYS A 66 1.95 0.15 -8.55
N VAL A 67 0.73 0.34 -9.08
CA VAL A 67 -0.21 -0.76 -9.30
C VAL A 67 0.25 -1.53 -10.52
N ARG A 68 0.02 -2.85 -10.56
CA ARG A 68 0.53 -3.75 -11.61
C ARG A 68 0.18 -3.32 -13.05
N TYR A 69 -0.90 -2.56 -13.25
CA TYR A 69 -1.29 -2.02 -14.57
C TYR A 69 -0.48 -0.77 -14.99
N GLN A 70 0.20 -0.11 -14.06
CA GLN A 70 1.08 1.04 -14.33
C GLN A 70 2.51 0.61 -14.66
N THR A 71 2.82 -0.68 -14.55
CA THR A 71 4.09 -1.22 -15.03
C THR A 71 4.03 -1.23 -16.56
N PRO A 72 4.89 -0.48 -17.26
CA PRO A 72 4.89 -0.49 -18.72
C PRO A 72 5.19 -1.92 -19.19
N LYS A 73 4.28 -2.49 -19.98
CA LYS A 73 4.52 -3.76 -20.67
C LYS A 73 5.31 -3.46 -21.94
N PRO A 74 6.30 -4.29 -22.30
CA PRO A 74 6.95 -4.17 -23.60
C PRO A 74 5.91 -4.38 -24.70
N ASP A 75 5.82 -3.43 -25.63
CA ASP A 75 4.88 -3.47 -26.74
C ASP A 75 5.39 -4.44 -27.82
N LEU A 76 5.12 -5.73 -27.60
CA LEU A 76 5.51 -6.82 -28.50
C LEU A 76 4.90 -6.65 -29.90
N VAL A 77 3.79 -5.93 -30.02
CA VAL A 77 3.11 -5.68 -31.30
C VAL A 77 3.86 -4.63 -32.12
N GLN A 78 4.46 -3.61 -31.50
CA GLN A 78 5.26 -2.63 -32.23
C GLN A 78 6.57 -3.22 -32.78
N TRP A 79 7.15 -4.22 -32.12
CA TRP A 79 8.46 -4.75 -32.49
C TRP A 79 8.45 -5.45 -33.87
N TRP A 80 7.50 -6.35 -34.13
CA TRP A 80 7.45 -7.08 -35.40
C TRP A 80 7.04 -6.19 -36.59
N ILE A 81 6.24 -5.14 -36.35
CA ILE A 81 5.86 -4.16 -37.38
C ILE A 81 7.11 -3.41 -37.86
N TRP A 82 7.97 -3.00 -36.94
CA TRP A 82 9.23 -2.35 -37.30
C TRP A 82 10.17 -3.27 -38.07
N GLU A 83 10.24 -4.55 -37.69
CA GLU A 83 11.03 -5.55 -38.40
C GLU A 83 10.52 -5.77 -39.83
N ALA A 84 9.20 -5.90 -40.01
CA ALA A 84 8.58 -6.06 -41.33
C ALA A 84 8.78 -4.82 -42.22
N ILE A 85 8.71 -3.62 -41.65
CA ILE A 85 9.00 -2.36 -42.35
C ILE A 85 10.46 -2.33 -42.80
N GLN A 86 11.41 -2.70 -41.94
CA GLN A 86 12.83 -2.75 -42.31
C GLN A 86 13.08 -3.74 -43.44
N GLN A 87 12.53 -4.96 -43.36
CA GLN A 87 12.67 -5.95 -44.43
C GLN A 87 12.15 -5.44 -45.77
N LYS A 88 11.02 -4.71 -45.76
CA LYS A 88 10.48 -4.08 -46.97
C LYS A 88 11.39 -2.98 -47.50
N ILE A 89 11.89 -2.10 -46.63
CA ILE A 89 12.82 -1.03 -47.03
C ILE A 89 14.10 -1.62 -47.65
N THR A 90 14.69 -2.64 -47.02
CA THR A 90 15.89 -3.31 -47.53
C THR A 90 15.64 -4.02 -48.86
N LYS A 91 14.44 -4.59 -49.06
CA LYS A 91 14.07 -5.25 -50.31
C LYS A 91 13.87 -4.27 -51.47
N GLU A 92 13.33 -3.09 -51.18
CA GLU A 92 13.04 -2.04 -52.18
C GLU A 92 14.24 -1.10 -52.45
N LEU A 93 15.33 -1.21 -51.67
CA LEU A 93 16.60 -0.55 -51.95
C LEU A 93 17.48 -1.45 -52.83
N PRO A 94 17.48 -1.29 -54.17
CA PRO A 94 18.53 -1.89 -54.99
C PRO A 94 19.87 -1.34 -54.49
N ALA A 95 20.85 -2.23 -54.32
CA ALA A 95 22.19 -1.85 -53.90
C ALA A 95 22.73 -0.75 -54.83
N SER A 96 22.69 0.49 -54.35
CA SER A 96 23.34 1.62 -55.01
C SER A 96 24.83 1.30 -55.04
N LYS A 97 25.33 0.98 -56.22
CA LYS A 97 26.76 0.91 -56.55
C LYS A 97 27.39 2.30 -56.49
#